data_AF-A0AAD7CBX2-F1
#
_entry.id   AF-A0AAD7CBX2-F1
#
_cell.length_a   1.000
_cell.length_b   1.000
_cell.length_c   1.000
_cell.angle_alpha   90.00
_cell.angle_beta   90.00
_cell.angle_gamma   90.00
#
_symmetry.space_group_name_H-M   'P 1'
#
loop_
_entity.id
_entity.type
_entity.pdbx_description
1 polymer ?
#
loop_
_entity_poly.entity_id
_entity_poly.type
_entity_poly.pdbx_seq_one_letter_code
_entity_poly.pdbx_strand_id
1 'polypeptide(L)' 'ATSVDGERAFSDGRHQIAWNQQQMSSQAFRAKMSVGSWANAPFFNLNAAVESLKTEIAPLRTSNSTTAVE' A
#
# COMPACT_ATOMS: atom_id res chain seq x y z
N ALA A 1 23.63 17.27 -10.64
CA ALA A 1 22.21 17.51 -10.97
C ALA A 1 22.03 19.00 -11.17
N THR A 2 21.66 19.39 -12.39
CA THR A 2 21.28 20.76 -12.73
C THR A 2 19.78 20.95 -12.45
N SER A 3 19.29 22.18 -12.35
CA SER A 3 17.86 22.46 -12.16
C SER A 3 16.98 21.79 -13.23
N VAL A 4 17.50 21.70 -14.46
CA VAL A 4 16.86 21.04 -15.61
C VAL A 4 16.65 19.54 -15.36
N ASP A 5 17.61 18.87 -14.70
CA ASP A 5 17.48 17.44 -14.38
C ASP A 5 16.33 17.19 -13.37
N GLY A 6 16.14 18.11 -12.41
CA GLY A 6 15.05 18.04 -11.44
C GLY A 6 13.68 18.29 -12.07
N GLU A 7 13.59 19.26 -12.99
CA GLU A 7 12.35 19.56 -13.71
C GLU A 7 11.94 18.43 -14.66
N ARG A 8 12.90 17.79 -15.33
CA ARG A 8 12.63 16.61 -16.15
C ARG A 8 12.10 15.46 -15.32
N ALA A 9 12.75 15.14 -14.19
CA ALA A 9 12.29 14.08 -13.29
C ALA A 9 10.88 14.35 -12.74
N PHE A 10 10.56 15.60 -12.42
CA PHE A 10 9.22 15.98 -11.97
C PHE A 10 8.17 15.85 -13.08
N SER A 11 8.51 16.27 -14.29
CA SER A 11 7.62 16.17 -15.46
C SER A 11 7.30 14.72 -15.82
N ASP A 12 8.32 13.86 -15.82
CA ASP A 12 8.17 12.42 -16.09
C ASP A 12 7.31 11.75 -15.00
N GLY A 13 7.55 12.09 -13.73
CA GLY A 13 6.74 11.61 -12.61
C GLY A 13 5.27 12.05 -12.70
N ARG A 14 5.01 13.33 -13.03
CA ARG A 14 3.66 13.87 -13.27
C ARG A 14 2.95 13.13 -14.40
N HIS A 15 3.65 12.89 -15.52
CA HIS A 15 3.09 12.19 -16.67
C HIS A 15 2.67 10.76 -16.31
N GLN A 16 3.54 10.04 -15.59
CA GLN A 16 3.26 8.67 -15.17
C GLN A 16 2.05 8.59 -14.20
N ILE A 17 1.93 9.56 -13.29
CA ILE A 17 0.77 9.63 -12.37
C ILE A 17 -0.52 9.91 -13.14
N ALA A 18 -0.52 10.85 -14.08
CA ALA A 18 -1.69 11.19 -14.89
C ALA A 18 -2.17 9.99 -15.73
N TRP A 19 -1.24 9.28 -16.37
CA TRP A 19 -1.53 8.05 -17.11
C TRP A 19 -2.19 7.00 -16.21
N ASN A 20 -1.61 6.77 -15.02
CA ASN A 20 -2.15 5.83 -14.06
C ASN A 20 -3.57 6.20 -13.63
N GLN A 21 -3.84 7.47 -13.33
CA GLN A 21 -5.18 7.94 -12.94
C GLN A 21 -6.25 7.71 -14.02
N GLN A 22 -5.89 7.85 -15.30
CA GLN A 22 -6.85 7.66 -16.40
C GLN A 22 -7.10 6.18 -16.74
N GLN A 23 -6.12 5.31 -16.49
CA GLN A 23 -6.18 3.89 -16.87
C GLN A 23 -6.65 2.97 -15.74
N MET A 24 -6.86 3.47 -14.52
CA MET A 24 -7.31 2.65 -13.38
C MET A 24 -8.40 3.32 -12.56
N SER A 25 -9.16 2.50 -11.82
CA SER A 25 -10.18 3.03 -10.91
C SER A 25 -9.55 3.86 -9.79
N SER A 26 -10.29 4.86 -9.29
CA SER A 26 -9.84 5.74 -8.21
C SER A 26 -9.37 4.96 -6.97
N GLN A 27 -10.06 3.86 -6.64
CA GLN A 27 -9.70 3.00 -5.51
C GLN A 27 -8.37 2.26 -5.74
N ALA A 28 -8.16 1.71 -6.94
CA ALA A 28 -6.90 1.05 -7.29
C ALA A 28 -5.73 2.04 -7.33
N PHE A 29 -5.96 3.26 -7.84
CA PHE A 29 -4.96 4.32 -7.86
C PHE A 29 -4.50 4.70 -6.45
N ARG A 30 -5.45 4.97 -5.54
CA ARG A 30 -5.13 5.34 -4.15
C ARG A 30 -4.35 4.23 -3.45
N ALA A 31 -4.79 2.98 -3.57
CA ALA A 31 -4.09 1.84 -2.98
C ALA A 31 -2.65 1.70 -3.51
N LYS A 32 -2.47 1.79 -4.83
CA LYS A 32 -1.15 1.69 -5.48
C LYS A 32 -0.20 2.82 -5.07
N MET A 33 -0.70 4.05 -4.95
CA MET A 33 0.10 5.19 -4.50
C MET A 33 0.49 5.06 -3.03
N SER A 34 -0.43 4.67 -2.15
CA SER A 34 -0.14 4.45 -0.72
C SER A 34 0.92 3.38 -0.51
N VAL A 35 0.73 2.18 -1.09
CA VAL A 35 1.70 1.08 -0.99
C VAL A 35 3.03 1.45 -1.65
N GLY A 36 2.98 2.05 -2.85
CA GLY A 36 4.18 2.46 -3.59
C GLY A 36 5.02 3.50 -2.87
N SER A 37 4.38 4.44 -2.17
CA SER A 37 5.08 5.46 -1.36
C SER A 37 5.84 4.87 -0.17
N TRP A 38 5.41 3.71 0.33
CA TRP A 38 6.04 3.03 1.46
C TRP A 38 6.99 1.93 1.02
N ALA A 39 6.91 1.44 -0.22
CA ALA A 39 7.69 0.30 -0.73
C ALA A 39 9.22 0.42 -0.53
N ASN A 40 9.75 1.64 -0.55
CA ASN A 40 11.19 1.90 -0.35
C ASN A 40 11.52 2.41 1.06
N ALA A 41 10.54 2.49 1.96
CA ALA A 41 10.81 2.93 3.32
C ALA A 41 11.58 1.83 4.08
N PRO A 42 12.61 2.18 4.87
CA PRO A 42 13.48 1.21 5.55
C PRO A 42 12.73 0.37 6.62
N PHE A 43 11.54 0.80 7.02
CA PHE A 43 10.66 0.10 7.96
C PHE A 43 9.53 -0.65 7.27
N PHE A 44 9.38 -0.54 5.96
CA PHE A 44 8.34 -1.23 5.21
C PHE A 44 8.80 -2.64 4.86
N ASN A 45 8.30 -3.62 5.61
CA ASN A 45 8.52 -5.02 5.34
C ASN A 45 7.24 -5.63 4.75
N LEU A 46 7.29 -6.01 3.46
CA LEU A 46 6.17 -6.63 2.76
C LEU A 46 5.65 -7.88 3.46
N ASN A 47 6.54 -8.70 4.04
CA ASN A 47 6.14 -9.90 4.76
C ASN A 47 5.38 -9.55 6.05
N ALA A 48 5.82 -8.52 6.77
CA ALA A 48 5.11 -8.05 7.96
C ALA A 48 3.72 -7.51 7.61
N ALA A 49 3.59 -6.76 6.51
CA ALA A 49 2.29 -6.26 6.04
C ALA A 49 1.34 -7.40 5.63
N VAL A 50 1.86 -8.44 4.97
CA VAL A 50 1.07 -9.64 4.61
C VAL A 50 0.62 -10.40 5.87
N GLU A 51 1.48 -10.54 6.88
CA GLU A 51 1.10 -11.18 8.15
C GLU A 51 0.05 -10.37 8.92
N SER A 52 0.17 -9.04 8.95
CA SER A 52 -0.87 -8.18 9.53
C SER A 52 -2.21 -8.32 8.79
N LEU A 53 -2.19 -8.34 7.46
CA LEU A 53 -3.40 -8.56 6.66
C LEU A 53 -4.00 -9.95 6.88
N LYS A 54 -3.18 -11.01 6.98
CA LYS A 54 -3.70 -12.35 7.32
C LYS A 54 -4.35 -12.37 8.70
N THR A 55 -3.77 -11.66 9.65
CA THR A 55 -4.31 -11.56 11.02
C THR A 55 -5.64 -10.81 11.05
N GLU A 56 -5.77 -9.71 10.29
CA GLU A 56 -7.00 -8.89 10.27
C GLU A 56 -8.09 -9.41 9.32
N ILE A 57 -7.72 -10.06 8.21
CA ILE A 57 -8.65 -10.61 7.21
C ILE A 57 -9.08 -12.04 7.57
N ALA A 58 -8.33 -12.74 8.43
CA ALA A 58 -8.83 -13.97 9.03
C ALA A 58 -10.24 -13.70 9.57
N PRO A 59 -11.24 -14.54 9.24
CA PRO A 59 -12.61 -14.29 9.66
C PRO A 59 -12.58 -14.02 11.16
N LEU A 60 -13.30 -12.98 11.60
CA LEU A 60 -13.56 -12.65 13.02
C LEU A 60 -14.32 -13.81 13.68
N ARG A 61 -13.73 -15.00 13.72
CA ARG A 61 -14.22 -16.14 14.45
C ARG A 61 -13.80 -15.82 15.87
N THR A 62 -14.67 -15.09 16.55
CA THR A 62 -14.63 -14.94 18.00
C THR A 62 -14.50 -16.34 18.54
N SER A 63 -13.31 -16.70 19.03
CA SER A 63 -13.15 -17.89 19.82
C SER A 63 -13.90 -17.61 21.11
N ASN A 64 -15.19 -18.00 21.14
CA ASN A 64 -15.95 -18.05 22.37
C ASN A 64 -15.28 -19.13 23.21
N SER A 65 -14.35 -18.73 24.07
CA SER A 65 -13.84 -19.57 25.14
C SER A 65 -14.95 -19.71 26.18
N THR A 66 -15.90 -20.60 25.90
CA THR A 66 -16.82 -21.13 26.90
C THR A 66 -16.01 -22.03 27.82
N THR A 67 -15.46 -21.45 28.89
CA THR A 67 -15.07 -22.18 30.09
C THR A 67 -16.35 -22.71 30.75
N ALA A 68 -16.75 -23.93 30.40
CA ALA A 68 -17.57 -24.77 31.27
C ALA A 68 -16.61 -25.82 31.86
N VAL A 69 -16.10 -25.51 33.05
CA VAL A 69 -15.46 -26.48 33.94
C VAL A 69 -16.61 -27.08 34.75
N GLU A 70 -16.85 -28.38 34.56
CA GLU A 70 -17.59 -29.25 35.48
C GLU A 70 -16.87 -29.34 36.83
#